data_AF-A0A7X5QZ09-F1
#
_entry.id   AF-A0A7X5QZ09-F1
#
_cell.length_a   1.000
_cell.length_b   1.000
_cell.length_c   1.000
_cell.angle_alpha   90.00
_cell.angle_beta   90.00
_cell.angle_gamma   90.00
#
_symmetry.space_group_name_H-M   'P 1'
#
loop_
_entity.id
_entity.type
_entity.pdbx_description
1 polymer ?
#
loop_
_entity_poly.entity_id
_entity_poly.type
_entity_poly.pdbx_seq_one_letter_code
_entity_poly.pdbx_strand_id
1 'polypeptide(L)'
;MMVDQVVDIVEFGIPGGQGDRGRDNQLKIGTVTTGATGAAAAASIVGTYPEQTLNLTLPRGSTGATGAGQNWADILGKPTTFTPSAHTHTVAEVTGLAARLAAIETVTEGTVVVNSGWVFSTSRLRKTGRRVLADITIGRTSALALTGVVVVPGTIPTGFQPETLQRYTPGLNLNGSVDAWIAPDGSINLRTFFSGGITISTNTQIAIQGVSWDTPV
;
A
#
# COMPACT_ATOMS: atom_id res chain seq x y z
N MET A 1 -133.16 -5.13 -64.26
CA MET A 1 -132.94 -4.87 -62.82
C MET A 1 -131.43 -4.92 -62.60
N MET A 2 -130.80 -3.75 -62.55
CA MET A 2 -129.37 -3.59 -62.29
C MET A 2 -129.08 -4.07 -60.87
N VAL A 3 -128.10 -4.95 -60.71
CA VAL A 3 -127.49 -5.16 -59.40
C VAL A 3 -126.10 -4.59 -59.52
N ASP A 4 -126.03 -3.29 -59.27
CA ASP A 4 -124.81 -2.53 -59.09
C ASP A 4 -124.11 -3.11 -57.86
N GLN A 5 -123.12 -3.98 -58.07
CA GLN A 5 -122.27 -4.45 -56.98
C GLN A 5 -121.33 -3.30 -56.64
N VAL A 6 -121.79 -2.42 -55.75
CA VAL A 6 -120.96 -1.42 -55.09
C VAL A 6 -119.84 -2.18 -54.38
N VAL A 7 -118.62 -2.04 -54.88
CA VAL A 7 -117.41 -2.50 -54.18
C VAL A 7 -117.25 -1.58 -52.99
N ASP A 8 -117.62 -2.06 -51.80
CA ASP A 8 -117.41 -1.34 -50.56
C ASP A 8 -115.91 -1.38 -50.25
N ILE A 9 -115.19 -0.31 -50.59
CA ILE A 9 -113.77 -0.15 -50.22
C ILE A 9 -113.77 0.20 -48.74
N VAL A 10 -113.67 -0.82 -47.89
CA VAL A 10 -113.46 -0.64 -46.46
C VAL A 10 -112.01 -0.20 -46.26
N GLU A 11 -111.79 1.11 -46.14
CA GLU A 11 -110.49 1.66 -45.76
C GLU A 11 -110.26 1.42 -44.27
N PHE A 12 -109.65 0.28 -43.94
CA PHE A 12 -109.19 0.00 -42.58
C PHE A 12 -108.03 0.94 -42.26
N GLY A 13 -108.31 2.04 -41.56
CA GLY A 13 -107.29 2.89 -40.96
C GLY A 13 -106.52 2.10 -39.91
N ILE A 14 -105.45 1.41 -40.32
CA ILE A 14 -104.53 0.75 -39.39
C ILE A 14 -103.75 1.85 -38.65
N PRO A 15 -103.85 1.96 -37.31
CA PRO A 15 -103.02 2.88 -36.55
C PRO A 15 -101.55 2.62 -36.90
N GLY A 16 -100.79 3.68 -37.16
CA GLY A 16 -99.36 3.53 -37.45
C GLY A 16 -98.69 2.69 -36.37
N GLY A 17 -97.91 1.69 -36.77
CA GLY A 17 -97.15 0.87 -35.83
C GLY A 17 -96.28 1.75 -34.92
N GLN A 18 -96.04 1.30 -33.69
CA GLN A 18 -95.09 1.97 -32.82
C GLN A 18 -93.75 2.11 -33.55
N GLY A 19 -93.17 3.31 -33.56
CA GLY A 19 -91.89 3.56 -34.23
C GLY A 19 -90.77 2.66 -33.69
N ASP A 20 -89.76 2.40 -34.53
CA ASP A 20 -88.61 1.58 -34.17
C ASP A 20 -87.98 2.10 -32.87
N ARG A 21 -87.56 1.17 -32.01
CA ARG A 21 -86.81 1.51 -30.80
C ARG A 21 -85.54 2.29 -31.21
N GLY A 22 -85.29 3.42 -30.55
CA GLY A 22 -84.05 4.16 -30.74
C GLY A 22 -82.81 3.27 -30.49
N ARG A 23 -81.68 3.63 -31.09
CA ARG A 23 -80.37 3.00 -30.85
C ARG A 23 -80.02 3.00 -29.34
N ASP A 24 -79.22 2.05 -28.91
CA ASP A 24 -78.75 2.01 -27.53
C ASP A 24 -77.74 3.13 -27.27
N ASN A 25 -77.73 3.69 -26.06
CA ASN A 25 -76.70 4.65 -25.66
C ASN A 25 -75.38 3.90 -25.38
N GLN A 26 -74.32 4.28 -26.05
CA GLN A 26 -72.97 3.77 -25.86
C GLN A 26 -72.14 4.76 -25.06
N LEU A 27 -71.89 4.42 -23.79
CA LEU A 27 -71.02 5.20 -22.90
C LEU A 27 -69.66 4.52 -22.76
N LYS A 28 -68.60 5.21 -23.14
CA LYS A 28 -67.22 4.75 -22.97
C LYS A 28 -66.43 5.63 -22.00
N ILE A 29 -65.35 5.09 -21.46
CA ILE A 29 -64.39 5.88 -20.68
C ILE A 29 -63.54 6.71 -21.64
N GLY A 30 -63.43 8.00 -21.35
CA GLY A 30 -62.50 8.92 -22.00
C GLY A 30 -61.22 9.04 -21.20
N THR A 31 -60.93 10.22 -20.68
CA THR A 31 -59.75 10.46 -19.87
C THR A 31 -59.99 10.11 -18.41
N VAL A 32 -58.99 9.51 -17.78
CA VAL A 32 -58.88 9.43 -16.32
C VAL A 32 -57.60 10.13 -15.93
N THR A 33 -57.73 11.29 -15.27
CA THR A 33 -56.59 12.12 -14.91
C THR A 33 -56.47 12.25 -13.40
N THR A 34 -55.25 12.43 -12.90
CA THR A 34 -55.01 12.66 -11.47
C THR A 34 -55.01 14.15 -11.17
N GLY A 35 -55.93 14.59 -10.32
CA GLY A 35 -56.00 15.96 -9.81
C GLY A 35 -55.00 16.23 -8.68
N ALA A 36 -54.87 17.50 -8.29
CA ALA A 36 -54.07 17.90 -7.14
C ALA A 36 -54.56 17.24 -5.84
N THR A 37 -53.68 17.11 -4.85
CA THR A 37 -54.05 16.61 -3.53
C THR A 37 -55.07 17.53 -2.88
N GLY A 38 -56.16 16.95 -2.35
CA GLY A 38 -57.24 17.69 -1.70
C GLY A 38 -58.22 18.39 -2.66
N ALA A 39 -58.03 18.28 -3.98
CA ALA A 39 -59.05 18.70 -4.94
C ALA A 39 -60.31 17.82 -4.84
N ALA A 40 -61.47 18.34 -5.27
CA ALA A 40 -62.67 17.52 -5.41
C ALA A 40 -62.53 16.57 -6.60
N ALA A 41 -63.09 15.36 -6.49
CA ALA A 41 -63.26 14.49 -7.64
C ALA A 41 -64.26 15.11 -8.61
N ALA A 42 -63.99 14.99 -9.91
CA ALA A 42 -64.84 15.55 -10.96
C ALA A 42 -65.13 14.52 -12.05
N ALA A 43 -66.29 14.65 -12.68
CA ALA A 43 -66.74 13.84 -13.79
C ALA A 43 -67.44 14.72 -14.83
N SER A 44 -67.20 14.45 -16.12
CA SER A 44 -67.93 15.09 -17.22
C SER A 44 -68.30 14.07 -18.30
N ILE A 45 -69.51 14.17 -18.82
CA ILE A 45 -69.94 13.39 -19.98
C ILE A 45 -69.94 14.33 -21.18
N VAL A 46 -69.24 13.93 -22.24
CA VAL A 46 -69.19 14.65 -23.52
C VAL A 46 -69.65 13.74 -24.64
N GLY A 47 -69.96 14.32 -25.80
CA GLY A 47 -70.55 13.61 -26.92
C GLY A 47 -72.08 13.65 -26.88
N THR A 48 -72.68 13.28 -28.00
CA THR A 48 -74.13 13.25 -28.18
C THR A 48 -74.58 11.81 -28.40
N TYR A 49 -75.83 11.54 -28.06
CA TYR A 49 -76.44 10.24 -28.30
C TYR A 49 -76.22 9.76 -29.77
N PRO A 50 -75.94 8.46 -29.98
CA PRO A 50 -75.76 7.43 -28.96
C PRO A 50 -74.34 7.35 -28.36
N GLU A 51 -73.35 8.06 -28.90
CA GLU A 51 -71.94 7.86 -28.54
C GLU A 51 -71.43 8.91 -27.55
N GLN A 52 -71.35 8.53 -26.27
CA GLN A 52 -70.95 9.42 -25.18
C GLN A 52 -69.66 8.95 -24.50
N THR A 53 -68.93 9.90 -23.93
CA THR A 53 -67.65 9.64 -23.27
C THR A 53 -67.63 10.25 -21.87
N LEU A 54 -67.39 9.43 -20.86
CA LEU A 54 -67.21 9.84 -19.47
C LEU A 54 -65.73 10.11 -19.19
N ASN A 55 -65.40 11.35 -18.85
CA ASN A 55 -64.09 11.74 -18.37
C ASN A 55 -64.11 11.89 -16.85
N LEU A 56 -63.03 11.48 -16.18
CA LEU A 56 -62.86 11.53 -14.73
C LEU A 56 -61.58 12.25 -14.34
N THR A 57 -61.66 13.05 -13.29
CA THR A 57 -60.50 13.59 -12.57
C THR A 57 -60.53 13.10 -11.14
N LEU A 58 -59.56 12.27 -10.78
CA LEU A 58 -59.44 11.66 -9.45
C LEU A 58 -58.33 12.37 -8.66
N PRO A 59 -58.61 12.94 -7.48
CA PRO A 59 -57.60 13.65 -6.69
C PRO A 59 -56.48 12.70 -6.23
N ARG A 60 -55.23 13.17 -6.26
CA ARG A 60 -54.12 12.44 -5.62
C ARG A 60 -54.35 12.37 -4.10
N GLY A 61 -53.98 11.24 -3.49
CA GLY A 61 -53.89 11.14 -2.03
C GLY A 61 -52.84 12.11 -1.45
N SER A 62 -52.86 12.31 -0.13
CA SER A 62 -51.80 13.02 0.57
C SER A 62 -50.48 12.26 0.48
N THR A 63 -49.35 12.97 0.47
CA THR A 63 -48.03 12.36 0.59
C THR A 63 -47.97 11.55 1.88
N GLY A 64 -47.46 10.32 1.80
CA GLY A 64 -47.23 9.48 2.97
C GLY A 64 -46.19 10.08 3.91
N ALA A 65 -46.11 9.57 5.14
CA ALA A 65 -45.08 10.00 6.08
C ALA A 65 -43.67 9.74 5.50
N THR A 66 -42.76 10.70 5.68
CA THR A 66 -41.34 10.50 5.41
C THR A 66 -40.84 9.33 6.26
N GLY A 67 -40.14 8.36 5.64
CA GLY A 67 -39.52 7.27 6.38
C GLY A 67 -38.52 7.81 7.40
N ALA A 68 -38.56 7.30 8.63
CA ALA A 68 -37.60 7.70 9.65
C ALA A 68 -36.18 7.35 9.18
N GLY A 69 -35.32 8.36 9.01
CA GLY A 69 -33.89 8.14 8.85
C GLY A 69 -33.38 7.43 10.10
N GLN A 70 -32.76 6.27 9.94
CA GLN A 70 -32.26 5.50 11.08
C GLN A 70 -31.14 6.29 11.76
N ASN A 71 -31.36 6.77 12.99
CA ASN A 71 -30.30 7.38 13.78
C ASN A 71 -29.37 6.26 14.28
N TRP A 72 -28.06 6.47 14.22
CA TRP A 72 -27.09 5.53 14.80
C TRP A 72 -27.36 5.25 16.29
N ALA A 73 -27.92 6.23 17.01
CA ALA A 73 -28.36 6.07 18.39
C ALA A 73 -29.50 5.04 18.56
N ASP A 74 -30.35 4.89 17.55
CA ASP A 74 -31.55 4.05 17.57
C ASP A 74 -31.25 2.60 17.13
N ILE A 75 -30.03 2.32 16.67
CA ILE A 75 -29.59 0.97 16.31
C ILE A 75 -29.33 0.18 17.60
N LEU A 76 -30.28 -0.68 17.94
CA LEU A 76 -30.17 -1.66 19.01
C LEU A 76 -29.17 -2.77 18.62
N GLY A 77 -28.46 -3.32 19.61
CA GLY A 77 -27.53 -4.44 19.38
C GLY A 77 -26.23 -4.10 18.64
N LYS A 78 -25.95 -2.81 18.39
CA LYS A 78 -24.67 -2.38 17.81
C LYS A 78 -23.48 -2.77 18.72
N PRO A 79 -22.34 -3.23 18.15
CA PRO A 79 -21.14 -3.47 18.94
C PRO A 79 -20.73 -2.21 19.70
N THR A 80 -20.60 -2.32 21.02
CA THR A 80 -20.12 -1.23 21.88
C THR A 80 -18.60 -1.15 21.90
N THR A 81 -17.93 -2.20 21.42
CA THR A 81 -16.48 -2.26 21.24
C THR A 81 -16.14 -2.93 19.92
N PHE A 82 -15.13 -2.39 19.24
CA PHE A 82 -14.50 -3.02 18.08
C PHE A 82 -13.07 -3.39 18.47
N THR A 83 -12.93 -4.28 19.46
CA THR A 83 -11.61 -4.68 19.93
C THR A 83 -10.97 -5.57 18.86
N PRO A 84 -9.87 -5.15 18.21
CA PRO A 84 -9.19 -6.03 17.26
C PRO A 84 -8.66 -7.25 18.01
N SER A 85 -8.77 -8.42 17.39
CA SER A 85 -8.14 -9.63 17.91
C SER A 85 -6.63 -9.54 17.73
N ALA A 86 -5.88 -10.01 18.72
CA ALA A 86 -4.43 -10.15 18.59
C ALA A 86 -4.11 -11.08 17.40
N HIS A 87 -3.11 -10.71 16.61
CA HIS A 87 -2.62 -11.51 15.49
C HIS A 87 -1.10 -11.34 15.37
N THR A 88 -0.47 -12.24 14.61
CA THR A 88 0.98 -12.27 14.41
C THR A 88 1.31 -12.23 12.93
N HIS A 89 2.47 -11.66 12.60
CA HIS A 89 3.03 -11.70 11.27
C HIS A 89 4.28 -12.58 11.22
N THR A 90 4.44 -13.32 10.14
CA THR A 90 5.70 -14.05 9.87
C THR A 90 6.71 -13.12 9.18
N VAL A 91 8.01 -13.42 9.25
CA VAL A 91 9.05 -12.63 8.57
C VAL A 91 8.82 -12.57 7.06
N ALA A 92 8.23 -13.63 6.46
CA ALA A 92 7.95 -13.69 5.04
C ALA A 92 6.90 -12.65 4.58
N GLU A 93 6.04 -12.19 5.48
CA GLU A 93 5.02 -11.18 5.19
C GLU A 93 5.59 -9.75 5.21
N VAL A 94 6.81 -9.56 5.75
CA VAL A 94 7.47 -8.26 5.81
C VAL A 94 8.48 -8.15 4.66
N THR A 95 8.01 -7.59 3.54
CA THR A 95 8.82 -7.35 2.35
C THR A 95 10.14 -6.65 2.69
N GLY A 96 11.26 -7.24 2.28
CA GLY A 96 12.61 -6.70 2.46
C GLY A 96 13.29 -7.04 3.79
N LEU A 97 12.58 -7.56 4.80
CA LEU A 97 13.18 -7.91 6.09
C LEU A 97 14.22 -9.04 5.95
N ALA A 98 13.88 -10.10 5.22
CA ALA A 98 14.78 -11.24 5.00
C ALA A 98 16.10 -10.83 4.32
N ALA A 99 16.05 -9.93 3.33
CA ALA A 99 17.24 -9.44 2.64
C ALA A 99 18.14 -8.60 3.57
N ARG A 100 17.54 -7.75 4.42
CA ARG A 100 18.30 -6.97 5.40
C ARG A 100 18.93 -7.87 6.47
N LEU A 101 18.21 -8.89 6.92
CA LEU A 101 18.73 -9.85 7.89
C LEU A 101 19.90 -10.64 7.31
N ALA A 102 19.76 -11.17 6.10
CA ALA A 102 20.83 -11.87 5.40
C ALA A 102 22.09 -11.00 5.24
N ALA A 103 21.94 -9.72 4.93
CA ALA A 103 23.07 -8.79 4.82
C ALA A 103 23.79 -8.55 6.17
N ILE A 104 23.08 -8.66 7.29
CA ILE A 104 23.66 -8.53 8.64
C ILE A 104 24.28 -9.85 9.10
N GLU A 105 23.69 -10.99 8.77
CA GLU A 105 24.19 -12.32 9.16
C GLU A 105 25.38 -12.80 8.33
N THR A 106 25.51 -12.32 7.09
CA THR A 106 26.58 -12.77 6.19
C THR A 106 27.94 -12.30 6.70
N VAL A 107 28.83 -13.26 6.97
CA VAL A 107 30.24 -12.99 7.26
C VAL A 107 31.01 -12.94 5.94
N THR A 108 31.60 -11.79 5.63
CA THR A 108 32.52 -11.64 4.49
C THR A 108 33.95 -11.69 4.99
N GLU A 109 34.81 -12.50 4.36
CA GLU A 109 36.23 -12.58 4.70
C GLU A 109 37.07 -11.73 3.75
N GLY A 110 38.08 -11.09 4.31
CA GLY A 110 39.03 -10.25 3.58
C GLY A 110 40.46 -10.60 3.96
N THR A 111 41.37 -10.45 3.01
CA THR A 111 42.80 -10.54 3.24
C THR A 111 43.41 -9.16 3.04
N VAL A 112 44.31 -8.76 3.94
CA VAL A 112 45.06 -7.52 3.74
C VAL A 112 46.16 -7.77 2.70
N VAL A 113 46.41 -6.82 1.80
CA VAL A 113 47.44 -6.93 0.75
C VAL A 113 48.57 -5.94 1.02
N VAL A 114 49.82 -6.43 1.09
CA VAL A 114 51.05 -5.62 1.24
C VAL A 114 52.07 -6.04 0.21
N ASN A 115 52.87 -5.07 -0.23
CA ASN A 115 53.91 -5.24 -1.23
C ASN A 115 55.27 -4.76 -0.67
N SER A 116 56.36 -5.15 -1.32
CA SER A 116 57.72 -4.60 -1.10
C SER A 116 58.30 -4.74 0.32
N GLY A 117 58.87 -5.91 0.64
CA GLY A 117 59.66 -6.13 1.87
C GLY A 117 58.86 -6.18 3.19
N TRP A 118 57.56 -5.93 3.09
CA TRP A 118 56.54 -6.19 4.10
C TRP A 118 55.79 -7.46 3.71
N VAL A 119 55.54 -8.34 4.67
CA VAL A 119 54.80 -9.59 4.46
C VAL A 119 53.69 -9.69 5.48
N PHE A 120 52.54 -10.23 5.10
CA PHE A 120 51.56 -10.69 6.08
C PHE A 120 51.84 -12.13 6.44
N SER A 121 52.01 -12.40 7.74
CA SER A 121 52.24 -13.78 8.17
C SER A 121 50.93 -14.54 8.36
N THR A 122 49.88 -13.89 8.88
CA THR A 122 48.62 -14.54 9.28
C THR A 122 47.40 -13.59 9.37
N SER A 123 47.35 -12.51 8.58
CA SER A 123 46.28 -11.50 8.70
C SER A 123 44.92 -11.98 8.20
N ARG A 124 43.85 -11.76 8.97
CA ARG A 124 42.46 -12.07 8.59
C ARG A 124 41.53 -10.92 8.95
N LEU A 125 40.66 -10.55 8.00
CA LEU A 125 39.56 -9.63 8.23
C LEU A 125 38.25 -10.42 8.13
N ARG A 126 37.32 -10.16 9.06
CA ARG A 126 35.95 -10.68 9.00
C ARG A 126 34.99 -9.53 9.16
N LYS A 127 34.05 -9.38 8.23
CA LYS A 127 33.03 -8.34 8.25
C LYS A 127 31.65 -8.97 8.42
N THR A 128 30.86 -8.43 9.35
CA THR A 128 29.48 -8.83 9.60
C THR A 128 28.63 -7.58 9.66
N GLY A 129 27.74 -7.39 8.68
CA GLY A 129 27.09 -6.11 8.44
C GLY A 129 28.14 -5.00 8.25
N ARG A 130 28.17 -4.02 9.16
CA ARG A 130 29.09 -2.87 9.13
C ARG A 130 30.37 -3.09 9.95
N ARG A 131 30.36 -4.06 10.87
CA ARG A 131 31.46 -4.27 11.82
C ARG A 131 32.51 -5.20 11.22
N VAL A 132 33.77 -4.80 11.34
CA VAL A 132 34.94 -5.60 10.98
C VAL A 132 35.64 -6.04 12.26
N LEU A 133 36.00 -7.32 12.32
CA LEU A 133 36.97 -7.88 13.26
C LEU A 133 38.24 -8.18 12.47
N ALA A 134 39.39 -7.77 13.00
CA ALA A 134 40.66 -7.94 12.33
C ALA A 134 41.75 -8.44 13.28
N ASP A 135 42.46 -9.47 12.80
CA ASP A 135 43.74 -9.89 13.32
C ASP A 135 44.77 -9.61 12.23
N ILE A 136 45.66 -8.64 12.45
CA ILE A 136 46.65 -8.21 11.46
C ILE A 136 48.03 -8.48 12.03
N THR A 137 48.81 -9.31 11.34
CA THR A 137 50.21 -9.58 11.68
C THR A 137 51.10 -9.27 10.50
N ILE A 138 51.93 -8.23 10.66
CA ILE A 138 52.83 -7.72 9.63
C ILE A 138 54.27 -8.07 10.00
N GLY A 139 55.02 -8.65 9.08
CA GLY A 139 56.43 -8.97 9.23
C GLY A 139 57.34 -8.17 8.30
N ARG A 140 58.62 -8.11 8.65
CA ARG A 140 59.70 -7.50 7.86
C ARG A 140 60.70 -8.52 7.35
N THR A 141 61.03 -8.47 6.07
CA THR A 141 62.10 -9.30 5.48
C THR A 141 63.48 -8.62 5.54
N SER A 142 63.52 -7.30 5.77
CA SER A 142 64.72 -6.49 5.93
C SER A 142 64.53 -5.50 7.07
N ALA A 143 65.61 -5.13 7.76
CA ALA A 143 65.55 -4.18 8.86
C ALA A 143 65.07 -2.80 8.39
N LEU A 144 64.35 -2.07 9.25
CA LEU A 144 63.86 -0.71 8.98
C LEU A 144 63.98 0.17 10.20
N ALA A 145 64.60 1.33 10.02
CA ALA A 145 64.50 2.44 10.95
C ALA A 145 63.13 3.12 10.83
N LEU A 146 62.35 3.09 11.91
CA LEU A 146 61.19 3.92 12.11
C LEU A 146 61.63 5.28 12.66
N THR A 147 61.75 6.26 11.79
CA THR A 147 61.98 7.66 12.15
C THR A 147 60.76 8.45 11.71
N GLY A 148 59.87 8.78 12.65
CA GLY A 148 58.58 9.39 12.34
C GLY A 148 57.50 8.37 11.95
N VAL A 149 56.58 8.78 11.07
CA VAL A 149 55.47 7.94 10.59
C VAL A 149 55.91 7.15 9.37
N VAL A 150 55.70 5.84 9.41
CA VAL A 150 55.92 4.94 8.28
C VAL A 150 54.58 4.33 7.87
N VAL A 151 54.22 4.54 6.60
CA VAL A 151 53.08 3.87 5.98
C VAL A 151 53.52 2.48 5.55
N VAL A 152 52.77 1.46 5.94
CA VAL A 152 52.97 0.10 5.43
C VAL A 152 52.45 0.08 3.98
N PRO A 153 53.30 -0.23 2.99
CA PRO A 153 52.93 -0.24 1.57
C PRO A 153 51.95 -1.38 1.29
N GLY A 154 50.66 -1.04 1.27
CA GLY A 154 49.54 -1.95 1.21
C GLY A 154 48.34 -1.37 1.94
N THR A 155 47.12 -1.69 1.52
CA THR A 155 45.91 -1.14 2.14
C THR A 155 44.93 -2.24 2.56
N ILE A 156 44.13 -1.92 3.56
CA ILE A 156 42.90 -2.64 3.85
C ILE A 156 41.99 -2.54 2.62
N PRO A 157 41.43 -3.65 2.10
CA PRO A 157 40.52 -3.61 0.96
C PRO A 157 39.34 -2.68 1.21
N THR A 158 38.89 -1.95 0.20
CA THR A 158 37.86 -0.88 0.31
C THR A 158 36.62 -1.28 1.09
N GLY A 159 36.12 -2.50 0.90
CA GLY A 159 34.95 -3.03 1.64
C GLY A 159 35.16 -3.24 3.14
N PHE A 160 36.40 -3.16 3.64
CA PHE A 160 36.80 -3.37 5.04
C PHE A 160 37.43 -2.13 5.68
N GLN A 161 37.55 -1.01 4.97
CA GLN A 161 38.18 0.21 5.49
C GLN A 161 37.33 0.83 6.60
N PRO A 162 37.96 1.42 7.64
CA PRO A 162 37.22 2.05 8.72
C PRO A 162 36.59 3.38 8.29
N GLU A 163 35.46 3.75 8.88
CA GLU A 163 34.83 5.06 8.65
C GLU A 163 35.67 6.22 9.22
N THR A 164 36.34 5.99 10.34
CA THR A 164 37.17 6.97 11.04
C THR A 164 38.54 6.38 11.37
N LEU A 165 39.53 7.23 11.59
CA LEU A 165 40.88 6.79 11.97
C LEU A 165 40.84 5.95 13.26
N GLN A 166 41.43 4.76 13.22
CA GLN A 166 41.52 3.85 14.36
C GLN A 166 42.95 3.71 14.84
N ARG A 167 43.23 3.98 16.12
CA ARG A 167 44.58 3.90 16.70
C ARG A 167 44.69 2.72 17.67
N TYR A 168 45.82 2.05 17.63
CA TYR A 168 46.12 0.83 18.35
C TYR A 168 47.54 0.86 18.91
N THR A 169 47.74 0.18 20.03
CA THR A 169 49.06 -0.15 20.59
C THR A 169 49.40 -1.59 20.23
N PRO A 170 50.15 -1.83 19.14
CA PRO A 170 50.47 -3.18 18.69
C PRO A 170 51.31 -3.96 19.71
N GLY A 171 51.10 -5.27 19.72
CA GLY A 171 51.99 -6.21 20.40
C GLY A 171 53.31 -6.30 19.65
N LEU A 172 54.40 -5.98 20.35
CA LEU A 172 55.77 -6.23 19.94
C LEU A 172 56.50 -6.88 21.11
N ASN A 173 57.44 -7.78 20.85
CA ASN A 173 58.47 -8.17 21.84
C ASN A 173 59.45 -7.01 22.17
N LEU A 174 59.05 -5.77 21.86
CA LEU A 174 59.73 -4.51 22.08
C LEU A 174 58.81 -3.65 22.97
N ASN A 175 58.70 -4.02 24.24
CA ASN A 175 58.15 -3.25 25.37
C ASN A 175 57.36 -1.97 24.99
N GLY A 176 56.16 -2.10 24.40
CA GLY A 176 55.21 -1.00 24.14
C GLY A 176 55.70 0.18 23.28
N SER A 177 56.68 0.00 22.40
CA SER A 177 57.44 1.13 21.82
C SER A 177 56.92 1.74 20.50
N VAL A 178 55.83 1.21 19.93
CA VAL A 178 55.28 1.63 18.63
C VAL A 178 53.78 1.86 18.75
N ASP A 179 53.29 2.94 18.14
CA ASP A 179 51.88 3.22 17.81
C ASP A 179 51.55 2.68 16.42
N ALA A 180 50.34 2.16 16.24
CA ALA A 180 49.78 1.87 14.93
C ALA A 180 48.43 2.57 14.74
N TRP A 181 48.10 2.96 13.51
CA TRP A 181 46.73 3.35 13.17
C TRP A 181 46.34 2.93 11.77
N ILE A 182 45.05 2.69 11.60
CA ILE A 182 44.43 2.40 10.31
C ILE A 182 43.58 3.62 9.95
N ALA A 183 43.90 4.25 8.82
CA ALA A 183 43.17 5.43 8.34
C ALA A 183 41.98 5.02 7.44
N PRO A 184 41.02 5.93 7.19
CA PRO A 184 39.84 5.63 6.37
C PRO A 184 40.14 5.27 4.91
N ASP A 185 41.30 5.66 4.39
CA ASP A 185 41.78 5.24 3.05
C ASP A 185 42.33 3.79 3.04
N GLY A 186 42.28 3.10 4.19
CA GLY A 186 42.78 1.75 4.38
C GLY A 186 44.29 1.67 4.63
N SER A 187 45.01 2.78 4.71
CA SER A 187 46.44 2.76 5.01
C SER A 187 46.70 2.33 6.45
N ILE A 188 47.70 1.46 6.62
CA ILE A 188 48.20 1.06 7.95
C ILE A 188 49.47 1.87 8.20
N ASN A 189 49.50 2.57 9.32
CA ASN A 189 50.56 3.51 9.67
C ASN A 189 51.20 3.09 10.99
N LEU A 190 52.51 3.26 11.09
CA LEU A 190 53.31 2.90 12.26
C LEU A 190 54.16 4.10 12.68
N ARG A 191 54.32 4.30 13.98
CA ARG A 191 55.18 5.36 14.54
C ARG A 191 55.83 4.90 15.84
N THR A 192 57.08 5.29 16.07
CA THR A 192 57.74 5.11 17.37
C THR A 192 57.38 6.23 18.36
N PHE A 193 57.31 5.90 19.66
CA PHE A 193 57.21 6.89 20.73
C PHE A 193 58.53 7.62 21.01
N PHE A 194 59.67 7.06 20.59
CA PHE A 194 61.00 7.62 20.86
C PHE A 194 61.44 8.60 19.78
N SER A 195 61.94 9.75 20.21
CA SER A 195 62.48 10.79 19.31
C SER A 195 63.71 10.34 18.51
N GLY A 196 64.46 9.35 19.02
CA GLY A 196 65.65 8.79 18.37
C GLY A 196 65.38 7.71 17.32
N GLY A 197 64.11 7.34 17.09
CA GLY A 197 63.78 6.23 16.19
C GLY A 197 63.87 4.85 16.83
N ILE A 198 63.36 3.83 16.14
CA ILE A 198 63.57 2.40 16.47
C ILE A 198 63.89 1.63 15.20
N THR A 199 64.81 0.67 15.26
CA THR A 199 65.00 -0.26 14.15
C THR A 199 64.16 -1.52 14.38
N ILE A 200 63.19 -1.78 13.51
CA ILE A 200 62.53 -3.08 13.41
C ILE A 200 63.52 -4.02 12.71
N SER A 201 63.98 -5.06 13.41
CA SER A 201 64.91 -6.05 12.85
C SER A 201 64.22 -6.99 11.85
N THR A 202 65.01 -7.72 11.09
CA THR A 202 64.53 -8.80 10.22
C THR A 202 63.74 -9.83 11.02
N ASN A 203 62.68 -10.37 10.42
CA ASN A 203 61.77 -11.36 11.02
C ASN A 203 61.01 -10.90 12.26
N THR A 204 61.07 -9.61 12.63
CA THR A 204 60.18 -9.06 13.66
C THR A 204 58.76 -8.96 13.11
N GLN A 205 57.79 -9.46 13.89
CA GLN A 205 56.37 -9.36 13.61
C GLN A 205 55.73 -8.27 14.48
N ILE A 206 54.82 -7.52 13.87
CA ILE A 206 53.98 -6.51 14.49
C ILE A 206 52.56 -7.04 14.47
N ALA A 207 51.96 -7.24 15.64
CA ALA A 207 50.63 -7.82 15.77
C ALA A 207 49.62 -6.76 16.26
N ILE A 208 48.57 -6.54 15.49
CA ILE A 208 47.37 -5.79 15.86
C ILE A 208 46.24 -6.82 15.92
N GLN A 209 45.96 -7.35 17.11
CA GLN A 209 45.08 -8.51 17.31
C GLN A 209 43.79 -8.13 18.03
N GLY A 210 42.70 -8.81 17.69
CA GLY A 210 41.40 -8.65 18.33
C GLY A 210 40.79 -7.25 18.17
N VAL A 211 41.21 -6.49 17.16
CA VAL A 211 40.71 -5.13 16.95
C VAL A 211 39.44 -5.14 16.12
N SER A 212 38.63 -4.09 16.28
CA SER A 212 37.38 -3.97 15.54
C SER A 212 37.02 -2.54 15.23
N TRP A 213 36.37 -2.32 14.10
CA TRP A 213 35.89 -1.01 13.66
C TRP A 213 34.66 -1.13 12.77
N ASP A 214 33.98 -0.01 12.53
CA ASP A 214 32.85 0.06 11.59
C ASP A 214 33.30 0.60 10.23
N THR A 215 32.78 0.04 9.14
CA THR A 215 32.97 0.54 7.76
C THR A 215 32.03 1.71 7.47
N PRO A 216 32.12 2.44 6.34
CA PRO A 216 31.06 3.38 5.94
C PRO A 216 29.69 2.69 5.70
N VAL A 217 28.61 3.51 5.63
CA VAL A 217 27.24 3.09 5.23
C VAL A 217 27.18 2.82 3.74
#